data_AF-A3V5U4-F1
#
_entry.id   AF-A3V5U4-F1
#
_cell.length_a   1.000
_cell.length_b   1.000
_cell.length_c   1.000
_cell.angle_alpha   90.00
_cell.angle_beta   90.00
_cell.angle_gamma   90.00
#
_symmetry.space_group_name_H-M   'P 1'
#
loop_
_entity.id
_entity.type
_entity.pdbx_description
1 polymer ?
#
loop_
_entity_poly.entity_id
_entity_poly.type
_entity_poly.pdbx_seq_one_letter_code
_entity_poly.pdbx_strand_id
1 'polypeptide(L)'
;MLGLGCKDSDGKQVRIEHRGKYTRASRSSGVDLRAEKKLGPINATANTSEGIRLSSRVAQRTRVALHNGKFRLIGRWNAGPLGFNLSKTGVSASVKNSAGTFNFIKPKYSSFKIAGVQLRGKKAAQIQLVYMSMMAAVFLAAFGVRLLVFLAWMLWLPFAFVIDFLVGFFRGISSSQQVSKLS
;
A
#
# COMPACT_ATOMS: atom_id res chain seq x y z
N MET A 1 25.29 20.83 8.38
CA MET A 1 24.60 20.21 9.54
C MET A 1 25.57 19.25 10.20
N LEU A 2 25.84 19.41 11.50
CA LEU A 2 26.69 18.50 12.29
C LEU A 2 25.82 17.36 12.82
N GLY A 3 26.15 16.13 12.45
CA GLY A 3 25.50 14.92 12.91
C GLY A 3 26.34 14.25 14.01
N LEU A 4 25.84 14.31 15.23
CA LEU A 4 26.32 13.54 16.37
C LEU A 4 25.47 12.26 16.45
N GLY A 5 26.05 11.10 16.10
CA GLY A 5 25.33 9.81 16.12
C GLY A 5 25.20 9.19 17.52
N CYS A 6 24.76 7.92 17.60
CA CYS A 6 24.71 7.18 18.86
C CYS A 6 26.08 7.11 19.55
N LYS A 7 26.05 7.09 20.89
CA LYS A 7 27.18 6.75 21.73
C LYS A 7 27.23 5.24 21.95
N ASP A 8 28.42 4.69 22.10
CA ASP A 8 28.65 3.28 22.42
C ASP A 8 28.21 2.97 23.86
N SER A 9 28.21 1.68 24.26
CA SER A 9 27.96 1.24 25.65
C SER A 9 28.90 1.91 26.65
N ASP A 10 30.10 2.31 26.20
CA ASP A 10 31.11 3.02 27.00
C ASP A 10 30.97 4.56 26.94
N GLY A 11 29.87 5.08 26.39
CA GLY A 11 29.60 6.53 26.30
C GLY A 11 30.41 7.29 25.25
N LYS A 12 31.23 6.60 24.45
CA LYS A 12 32.04 7.21 23.37
C LYS A 12 31.20 7.53 22.15
N GLN A 13 31.37 8.72 21.57
CA GLN A 13 30.68 9.14 20.35
C GLN A 13 31.11 8.27 19.15
N VAL A 14 30.19 7.47 18.61
CA VAL A 14 30.50 6.52 17.51
C VAL A 14 30.60 7.24 16.15
N ARG A 15 29.84 8.34 15.97
CA ARG A 15 29.79 9.07 14.69
C ARG A 15 29.83 10.57 14.88
N ILE A 16 30.84 11.20 14.26
CA ILE A 16 30.97 12.63 14.06
C ILE A 16 30.99 12.85 12.55
N GLU A 17 29.96 13.50 12.02
CA GLU A 17 29.85 13.81 10.60
C GLU A 17 29.44 15.26 10.41
N HIS A 18 30.17 16.00 9.59
CA HIS A 18 29.73 17.29 9.08
C HIS A 18 29.22 17.10 7.65
N ARG A 19 28.00 17.53 7.37
CA ARG A 19 27.40 17.48 6.03
C ARG A 19 27.03 18.87 5.55
N GLY A 20 27.73 19.35 4.52
CA GLY A 20 27.42 20.54 3.73
C GLY A 20 26.68 20.18 2.44
N LYS A 21 26.41 21.19 1.59
CA LYS A 21 25.70 21.01 0.31
C LYS A 21 26.52 20.22 -0.73
N TYR A 22 27.83 20.43 -0.73
CA TYR A 22 28.77 19.81 -1.69
C TYR A 22 29.94 19.11 -0.98
N THR A 23 30.01 19.19 0.33
CA THR A 23 31.10 18.66 1.15
C THR A 23 30.50 17.77 2.23
N ARG A 24 31.16 16.66 2.53
CA ARG A 24 30.89 15.88 3.72
C ARG A 24 32.23 15.48 4.31
N ALA A 25 32.30 15.51 5.63
CA ALA A 25 33.48 15.13 6.39
C ALA A 25 33.03 14.19 7.49
N SER A 26 33.63 13.02 7.59
CA SER A 26 33.32 12.03 8.62
C SER A 26 34.59 11.35 9.10
N ARG A 27 34.63 11.00 10.39
CA ARG A 27 35.76 10.29 10.99
C ARG A 27 36.06 8.95 10.30
N SER A 28 35.03 8.24 9.85
CA SER A 28 35.15 6.90 9.25
C SER A 28 35.39 6.90 7.75
N SER A 29 34.96 7.96 7.05
CA SER A 29 34.92 8.00 5.58
C SER A 29 35.78 9.11 4.99
N GLY A 30 36.40 9.93 5.83
CA GLY A 30 37.21 11.08 5.40
C GLY A 30 36.35 12.24 4.90
N VAL A 31 36.94 13.04 4.01
CA VAL A 31 36.29 14.18 3.36
C VAL A 31 35.89 13.79 1.93
N ASP A 32 34.62 13.95 1.60
CA ASP A 32 34.06 13.72 0.27
C ASP A 32 33.45 14.99 -0.31
N LEU A 33 33.72 15.23 -1.60
CA LEU A 33 33.09 16.29 -2.38
C LEU A 33 32.07 15.69 -3.34
N ARG A 34 30.90 16.32 -3.43
CA ARG A 34 29.83 15.93 -4.33
C ARG A 34 29.47 17.10 -5.23
N ALA A 35 29.43 16.85 -6.53
CA ALA A 35 28.83 17.73 -7.52
C ALA A 35 27.62 17.02 -8.15
N GLU A 36 26.49 17.72 -8.24
CA GLU A 36 25.29 17.22 -8.93
C GLU A 36 24.83 18.26 -9.95
N LYS A 37 24.58 17.81 -11.18
CA LYS A 37 24.05 18.63 -12.26
C LYS A 37 22.95 17.87 -12.99
N LYS A 38 21.83 18.55 -13.21
CA LYS A 38 20.73 18.06 -14.03
C LYS A 38 20.95 18.51 -15.47
N LEU A 39 21.07 17.55 -16.39
CA LEU A 39 21.27 17.73 -17.82
C LEU A 39 20.00 17.23 -18.53
N GLY A 40 18.97 18.08 -18.57
CA GLY A 40 17.66 17.74 -19.12
C GLY A 40 16.99 16.56 -18.39
N PRO A 41 16.72 15.42 -19.06
CA PRO A 41 16.11 14.24 -18.45
C PRO A 41 17.09 13.42 -17.59
N ILE A 42 18.39 13.69 -17.69
CA ILE A 42 19.45 12.93 -17.02
C ILE A 42 20.00 13.74 -15.84
N ASN A 43 20.16 13.11 -14.69
CA ASN A 43 20.86 13.66 -13.53
C ASN A 43 22.24 13.01 -13.44
N ALA A 44 23.28 13.84 -13.46
CA ALA A 44 24.66 13.43 -13.28
C ALA A 44 25.13 13.83 -11.88
N THR A 45 25.71 12.90 -11.14
CA THR A 45 26.34 13.14 -9.84
C THR A 45 27.75 12.60 -9.89
N ALA A 46 28.72 13.41 -9.50
CA ALA A 46 30.09 12.97 -9.27
C ALA A 46 30.41 13.13 -7.78
N ASN A 47 31.03 12.11 -7.20
CA ASN A 47 31.57 12.12 -5.85
C ASN A 47 33.03 11.67 -5.90
N THR A 48 33.92 12.36 -5.18
CA THR A 48 35.34 12.00 -5.09
C THR A 48 35.56 10.61 -4.52
N SER A 49 34.74 10.15 -3.58
CA SER A 49 34.89 8.85 -2.92
C SER A 49 34.04 7.74 -3.55
N GLU A 50 32.84 8.07 -4.04
CA GLU A 50 31.88 7.09 -4.57
C GLU A 50 31.86 7.01 -6.10
N GLY A 51 32.50 7.95 -6.81
CA GLY A 51 32.59 7.99 -8.28
C GLY A 51 31.41 8.68 -8.97
N ILE A 52 31.07 8.23 -10.18
CA ILE A 52 30.11 8.89 -11.07
C ILE A 52 28.79 8.10 -11.14
N ARG A 53 27.69 8.82 -11.01
CA ARG A 53 26.31 8.35 -11.16
C ARG A 53 25.60 9.12 -12.26
N LEU A 54 25.10 8.41 -13.25
CA LEU A 54 24.15 8.94 -14.22
C LEU A 54 22.78 8.32 -13.94
N SER A 55 21.70 9.10 -13.98
CA SER A 55 20.36 8.53 -13.85
C SER A 55 19.30 9.29 -14.60
N SER A 56 18.43 8.56 -15.27
CA SER A 56 17.31 9.11 -16.04
C SER A 56 15.99 8.49 -15.58
N ARG A 57 14.92 9.27 -15.65
CA ARG A 57 13.55 8.78 -15.43
C ARG A 57 13.01 8.32 -16.78
N VAL A 58 12.65 7.05 -16.88
CA VAL A 58 12.11 6.46 -18.12
C VAL A 58 10.59 6.53 -18.14
N ALA A 59 9.95 6.27 -17.00
CA ALA A 59 8.51 6.35 -16.83
C ALA A 59 8.17 6.87 -15.44
N GLN A 60 6.89 7.12 -15.18
CA GLN A 60 6.44 7.50 -13.84
C GLN A 60 6.79 6.39 -12.84
N ARG A 61 7.60 6.75 -11.84
CA ARG A 61 8.13 5.86 -10.79
C ARG A 61 9.11 4.78 -11.28
N THR A 62 9.58 4.86 -12.53
CA THR A 62 10.66 4.01 -13.07
C THR A 62 11.86 4.84 -13.46
N ARG A 63 13.02 4.48 -12.92
CA ARG A 63 14.30 5.10 -13.25
C ARG A 63 15.33 4.07 -13.64
N VAL A 64 16.22 4.50 -14.51
CA VAL A 64 17.43 3.79 -14.86
C VAL A 64 18.60 4.62 -14.36
N ALA A 65 19.60 3.96 -13.81
CA ALA A 65 20.83 4.61 -13.36
C ALA A 65 22.05 3.77 -13.71
N LEU A 66 23.14 4.43 -14.06
CA LEU A 66 24.46 3.86 -14.18
C LEU A 66 25.31 4.43 -13.03
N HIS A 67 26.00 3.57 -12.28
CA HIS A 67 26.85 3.99 -11.17
C HIS A 67 28.17 3.26 -11.23
N ASN A 68 29.26 3.96 -11.55
CA ASN A 68 30.57 3.38 -11.83
C ASN A 68 30.47 2.15 -12.75
N GLY A 69 29.80 2.30 -13.90
CA GLY A 69 29.56 1.22 -14.86
C GLY A 69 28.48 0.20 -14.46
N LYS A 70 27.96 0.22 -13.22
CA LYS A 70 26.90 -0.72 -12.79
C LYS A 70 25.52 -0.19 -13.11
N PHE A 71 24.82 -0.88 -14.00
CA PHE A 71 23.43 -0.61 -14.36
C PHE A 71 22.46 -0.92 -13.19
N ARG A 72 21.52 -0.02 -12.94
CA ARG A 72 20.46 -0.11 -11.92
C ARG A 72 19.12 0.31 -12.51
N LEU A 73 18.23 -0.65 -12.69
CA LEU A 73 16.81 -0.41 -12.97
C LEU A 73 16.02 -0.44 -11.66
N ILE A 74 15.19 0.57 -11.43
CA ILE A 74 14.34 0.67 -10.23
C ILE A 74 12.96 1.20 -10.64
N GLY A 75 11.91 0.41 -10.41
CA GLY A 75 10.51 0.79 -10.52
C GLY A 75 9.78 0.59 -9.20
N ARG A 76 8.96 1.55 -8.75
CA ARG A 76 8.21 1.44 -7.48
C ARG A 76 6.81 2.02 -7.60
N TRP A 77 5.81 1.16 -7.69
CA TRP A 77 4.41 1.54 -7.80
C TRP A 77 3.64 1.11 -6.56
N ASN A 78 2.83 2.01 -6.02
CA ASN A 78 1.98 1.73 -4.88
C ASN A 78 0.57 2.21 -5.21
N ALA A 79 -0.41 1.34 -5.01
CA ALA A 79 -1.83 1.60 -5.17
C ALA A 79 -2.55 1.16 -3.88
N GLY A 80 -2.74 2.11 -2.96
CA GLY A 80 -3.31 1.84 -1.63
C GLY A 80 -2.49 0.79 -0.86
N PRO A 81 -3.10 -0.35 -0.46
CA PRO A 81 -2.40 -1.42 0.25
C PRO A 81 -1.44 -2.22 -0.65
N LEU A 82 -1.56 -2.13 -1.98
CA LEU A 82 -0.75 -2.90 -2.92
C LEU A 82 0.53 -2.15 -3.29
N GLY A 83 1.67 -2.83 -3.24
CA GLY A 83 2.98 -2.31 -3.64
C GLY A 83 3.67 -3.24 -4.60
N PHE A 84 4.08 -2.72 -5.76
CA PHE A 84 4.85 -3.42 -6.79
C PHE A 84 6.22 -2.78 -6.95
N ASN A 85 7.26 -3.58 -6.87
CA ASN A 85 8.65 -3.14 -6.99
C ASN A 85 9.34 -3.94 -8.09
N LEU A 86 10.03 -3.22 -8.97
CA LEU A 86 10.88 -3.74 -10.03
C LEU A 86 12.33 -3.34 -9.73
N SER A 87 13.24 -4.30 -9.82
CA SER A 87 14.68 -4.08 -9.78
C SER A 87 15.37 -4.86 -10.90
N LYS A 88 16.67 -4.56 -11.13
CA LYS A 88 17.52 -5.36 -12.04
C LYS A 88 17.45 -6.86 -11.78
N THR A 89 17.28 -7.24 -10.51
CA THR A 89 17.27 -8.64 -10.04
C THR A 89 15.88 -9.29 -10.04
N GLY A 90 14.82 -8.56 -10.44
CA GLY A 90 13.48 -9.11 -10.59
C GLY A 90 12.38 -8.23 -10.02
N VAL A 91 11.19 -8.80 -9.93
CA VAL A 91 9.97 -8.12 -9.48
C VAL A 91 9.53 -8.63 -8.11
N SER A 92 8.79 -7.81 -7.37
CA SER A 92 8.12 -8.21 -6.13
C SER A 92 6.81 -7.46 -5.96
N ALA A 93 5.76 -8.18 -5.59
CA ALA A 93 4.46 -7.64 -5.26
C ALA A 93 4.19 -7.87 -3.77
N SER A 94 3.54 -6.91 -3.12
CA SER A 94 3.22 -6.96 -1.70
C SER A 94 1.90 -6.29 -1.38
N VAL A 95 1.25 -6.74 -0.30
CA VAL A 95 0.03 -6.16 0.26
C VAL A 95 0.27 -5.77 1.71
N LYS A 96 -0.11 -4.55 2.07
CA LYS A 96 -0.09 -4.05 3.43
C LYS A 96 -1.48 -4.16 4.05
N ASN A 97 -1.56 -4.70 5.25
CA ASN A 97 -2.76 -4.74 6.09
C ASN A 97 -2.46 -4.12 7.47
N SER A 98 -3.46 -4.05 8.35
CA SER A 98 -3.32 -3.52 9.71
C SER A 98 -2.27 -4.29 10.53
N ALA A 99 -2.22 -5.61 10.35
CA ALA A 99 -1.32 -6.49 11.05
C ALA A 99 0.10 -6.53 10.46
N GLY A 100 0.38 -5.96 9.29
CA GLY A 100 1.70 -6.10 8.66
C GLY A 100 1.74 -5.97 7.14
N THR A 101 2.73 -6.62 6.51
CA THR A 101 2.95 -6.60 5.06
C THR A 101 3.29 -8.00 4.55
N PHE A 102 2.50 -8.49 3.59
CA PHE A 102 2.72 -9.77 2.94
C PHE A 102 3.37 -9.55 1.57
N ASN A 103 4.43 -10.29 1.26
CA ASN A 103 5.04 -10.28 -0.07
C ASN A 103 4.74 -11.58 -0.79
N PHE A 104 4.12 -11.50 -1.97
CA PHE A 104 3.72 -12.66 -2.75
C PHE A 104 4.91 -13.44 -3.31
N ILE A 105 5.97 -12.74 -3.71
CA ILE A 105 7.10 -13.34 -4.44
C ILE A 105 8.24 -13.70 -3.49
N LYS A 106 8.46 -12.88 -2.46
CA LYS A 106 9.60 -13.04 -1.54
C LYS A 106 9.12 -13.14 -0.08
N PRO A 107 8.68 -14.31 0.40
CA PRO A 107 8.06 -14.47 1.72
C PRO A 107 8.99 -14.10 2.89
N LYS A 108 10.32 -14.13 2.69
CA LYS A 108 11.30 -13.66 3.69
C LYS A 108 11.14 -12.16 4.02
N TYR A 109 10.55 -11.37 3.12
CA TYR A 109 10.34 -9.93 3.30
C TYR A 109 8.95 -9.60 3.86
N SER A 110 8.15 -10.60 4.21
CA SER A 110 6.89 -10.39 4.92
C SER A 110 7.13 -10.03 6.39
N SER A 111 6.20 -9.28 6.98
CA SER A 111 6.27 -8.90 8.39
C SER A 111 4.90 -8.83 9.03
N PHE A 112 4.80 -9.30 10.27
CA PHE A 112 3.57 -9.33 11.06
C PHE A 112 3.82 -8.62 12.40
N LYS A 113 2.89 -7.80 12.86
CA LYS A 113 2.95 -7.04 14.11
C LYS A 113 1.92 -7.57 15.08
N ILE A 114 2.37 -7.97 16.26
CA ILE A 114 1.52 -8.40 17.37
C ILE A 114 1.97 -7.63 18.60
N ALA A 115 1.04 -6.95 19.28
CA ALA A 115 1.30 -6.26 20.55
C ALA A 115 2.56 -5.36 20.54
N GLY A 116 2.78 -4.62 19.45
CA GLY A 116 3.95 -3.72 19.28
C GLY A 116 5.23 -4.40 18.79
N VAL A 117 5.32 -5.74 18.82
CA VAL A 117 6.48 -6.50 18.33
C VAL A 117 6.33 -6.83 16.85
N GLN A 118 7.32 -6.48 16.03
CA GLN A 118 7.33 -6.80 14.59
C GLN A 118 8.11 -8.09 14.32
N LEU A 119 7.40 -9.18 14.04
CA LEU A 119 7.95 -10.42 13.53
C LEU A 119 8.23 -10.30 12.02
N ARG A 120 9.38 -10.79 11.57
CA ARG A 120 9.80 -10.76 10.15
C ARG A 120 10.26 -12.13 9.69
N GLY A 121 10.16 -12.38 8.39
CA GLY A 121 10.68 -13.60 7.77
C GLY A 121 9.60 -14.58 7.33
N LYS A 122 10.02 -15.81 6.99
CA LYS A 122 9.12 -16.83 6.43
C LYS A 122 7.95 -17.19 7.37
N LYS A 123 8.20 -17.27 8.68
CA LYS A 123 7.15 -17.52 9.68
C LYS A 123 6.10 -16.40 9.72
N ALA A 124 6.53 -15.14 9.54
CA ALA A 124 5.60 -14.01 9.48
C ALA A 124 4.70 -14.08 8.23
N ALA A 125 5.21 -14.59 7.10
CA ALA A 125 4.40 -14.81 5.90
C ALA A 125 3.28 -15.82 6.15
N GLN A 126 3.57 -16.93 6.85
CA GLN A 126 2.55 -17.94 7.18
C GLN A 126 1.45 -17.38 8.08
N ILE A 127 1.84 -16.69 9.15
CA ILE A 127 0.87 -16.05 10.08
C ILE A 127 0.02 -15.03 9.33
N GLN A 128 0.63 -14.24 8.46
CA GLN A 128 -0.10 -13.24 7.70
C GLN A 128 -1.03 -13.86 6.66
N LEU A 129 -0.67 -15.00 6.08
CA LEU A 129 -1.55 -15.75 5.19
C LEU A 129 -2.78 -16.26 5.95
N VAL A 130 -2.59 -16.87 7.13
CA VAL A 130 -3.70 -17.29 8.00
C VAL A 130 -4.61 -16.12 8.35
N TYR A 131 -4.04 -14.98 8.76
CA TYR A 131 -4.81 -13.77 9.06
C TYR A 131 -5.63 -13.28 7.86
N MET A 132 -5.03 -13.25 6.66
CA MET A 132 -5.75 -12.86 5.44
C MET A 132 -6.86 -13.86 5.09
N SER A 133 -6.63 -15.16 5.26
CA SER A 133 -7.65 -16.20 5.04
C SER A 133 -8.82 -16.06 6.00
N MET A 134 -8.57 -15.82 7.30
CA MET A 134 -9.63 -15.58 8.29
C MET A 134 -10.44 -14.33 7.93
N MET A 135 -9.77 -13.23 7.59
CA MET A 135 -10.45 -12.01 7.13
C MET A 135 -11.30 -12.28 5.89
N ALA A 136 -10.77 -12.98 4.89
CA ALA A 136 -11.50 -13.33 3.67
C ALA A 136 -12.75 -14.17 3.98
N ALA A 137 -12.66 -15.15 4.90
CA ALA A 137 -13.80 -15.97 5.32
C ALA A 137 -14.90 -15.12 5.99
N VAL A 138 -14.53 -14.19 6.89
CA VAL A 138 -15.48 -13.27 7.53
C VAL A 138 -16.14 -12.36 6.49
N PHE A 139 -15.36 -11.80 5.55
CA PHE A 139 -15.89 -10.97 4.47
C PHE A 139 -16.86 -11.76 3.58
N LEU A 140 -16.52 -12.99 3.21
CA LEU A 140 -17.39 -13.86 2.42
C LEU A 140 -18.69 -14.20 3.15
N ALA A 141 -18.62 -14.52 4.45
CA ALA A 141 -19.81 -14.78 5.25
C ALA A 141 -20.72 -13.54 5.34
N ALA A 142 -20.14 -12.37 5.65
CA ALA A 142 -20.88 -11.11 5.70
C ALA A 142 -21.49 -10.73 4.34
N PHE A 143 -20.75 -10.94 3.25
CA PHE A 143 -21.26 -10.75 1.89
C PHE A 143 -22.40 -11.71 1.57
N GLY A 144 -22.27 -12.99 1.95
CA GLY A 144 -23.31 -14.00 1.78
C GLY A 144 -24.60 -13.64 2.51
N VAL A 145 -24.51 -13.22 3.78
CA VAL A 145 -25.68 -12.75 4.54
C VAL A 145 -26.33 -11.54 3.87
N ARG A 146 -25.54 -10.54 3.45
CA ARG A 146 -26.07 -9.37 2.73
C ARG A 146 -26.76 -9.76 1.43
N LEU A 147 -26.18 -10.71 0.69
CA LEU A 147 -26.76 -11.22 -0.55
C LEU A 147 -28.07 -11.95 -0.29
N LEU A 148 -28.15 -12.77 0.76
CA LEU A 148 -29.39 -13.46 1.14
C LEU A 148 -30.50 -12.47 1.54
N VAL A 149 -30.18 -11.45 2.35
CA VAL A 149 -31.13 -10.40 2.71
C VAL A 149 -31.61 -9.65 1.47
N PHE A 150 -30.69 -9.30 0.56
CA PHE A 150 -31.02 -8.65 -0.71
C PHE A 150 -31.95 -9.51 -1.58
N LEU A 151 -31.66 -10.80 -1.73
CA LEU A 151 -32.50 -11.73 -2.48
C LEU A 151 -33.87 -11.93 -1.83
N ALA A 152 -33.92 -12.08 -0.51
CA ALA A 152 -35.19 -12.18 0.23
C ALA A 152 -36.04 -10.92 0.04
N TRP A 153 -35.42 -9.74 0.09
CA TRP A 153 -36.09 -8.48 -0.20
C TRP A 153 -36.63 -8.45 -1.64
N MET A 154 -35.81 -8.86 -2.60
CA MET A 154 -36.20 -8.90 -4.02
C MET A 154 -37.36 -9.87 -4.30
N LEU A 155 -37.45 -10.96 -3.54
CA LEU A 155 -38.57 -11.91 -3.60
C LEU A 155 -39.84 -11.39 -2.91
N TRP A 156 -39.69 -10.62 -1.83
CA TRP A 156 -40.82 -10.04 -1.09
C TRP A 156 -41.51 -8.91 -1.85
N LEU A 157 -40.75 -8.06 -2.55
CA LEU A 157 -41.27 -6.90 -3.28
C LEU A 157 -42.46 -7.18 -4.22
N PRO A 158 -42.45 -8.19 -5.11
CA PRO A 158 -43.59 -8.48 -5.98
C PRO A 158 -44.84 -8.89 -5.19
N PHE A 159 -44.67 -9.63 -4.09
CA PHE A 159 -45.80 -10.03 -3.25
C PHE A 159 -46.40 -8.82 -2.53
N ALA A 160 -45.56 -7.96 -1.95
CA ALA A 160 -46.01 -6.71 -1.35
C ALA A 160 -46.75 -5.81 -2.37
N PHE A 161 -46.21 -5.70 -3.59
CA PHE A 161 -46.85 -4.94 -4.67
C PHE A 161 -48.25 -5.46 -5.00
N VAL A 162 -48.43 -6.79 -5.11
CA VAL A 162 -49.74 -7.39 -5.38
C VAL A 162 -50.73 -7.10 -4.25
N ILE A 163 -50.30 -7.23 -2.99
CA ILE A 163 -51.17 -6.91 -1.83
C ILE A 163 -51.58 -5.44 -1.86
N ASP A 164 -50.62 -4.52 -2.02
CA ASP A 164 -50.90 -3.08 -2.05
C ASP A 164 -51.82 -2.71 -3.21
N PHE A 165 -51.62 -3.32 -4.38
CA PHE A 165 -52.50 -3.15 -5.54
C PHE A 165 -53.93 -3.59 -5.23
N LEU A 166 -54.12 -4.77 -4.65
CA LEU A 166 -55.44 -5.29 -4.28
C LEU A 166 -56.12 -4.41 -3.21
N VAL A 167 -55.41 -4.05 -2.15
CA VAL A 167 -55.93 -3.18 -1.09
C VAL A 167 -56.31 -1.81 -1.64
N GLY A 168 -55.48 -1.22 -2.50
CA GLY A 168 -55.77 0.04 -3.19
C GLY A 168 -57.00 -0.05 -4.08
N PHE A 169 -57.13 -1.14 -4.85
CA PHE A 169 -58.28 -1.40 -5.72
C PHE A 169 -59.59 -1.49 -4.93
N PHE A 170 -59.63 -2.29 -3.85
CA PHE A 170 -60.82 -2.43 -3.01
C PHE A 170 -61.19 -1.12 -2.31
N ARG A 171 -60.22 -0.36 -1.80
CA ARG A 171 -60.48 0.96 -1.22
C ARG A 171 -61.05 1.94 -2.25
N GLY A 172 -60.57 1.89 -3.49
CA GLY A 172 -61.09 2.71 -4.59
C GLY A 172 -62.56 2.41 -4.90
N ILE A 173 -62.93 1.13 -4.97
CA ILE A 173 -64.32 0.71 -5.21
C ILE A 173 -65.24 1.12 -4.06
N SER A 174 -64.83 0.90 -2.81
CA SER A 174 -65.66 1.27 -1.65
C SER A 174 -65.88 2.79 -1.57
N SER A 175 -64.87 3.58 -1.93
CA SER A 175 -64.98 5.05 -1.93
C SER A 175 -65.92 5.56 -3.02
N SER A 176 -65.93 4.95 -4.22
CA SER A 176 -66.81 5.36 -5.31
C SER A 176 -68.30 5.05 -5.03
N GLN A 177 -68.59 3.92 -4.38
CA GLN A 177 -69.96 3.59 -3.95
C GLN A 177 -70.49 4.53 -2.86
N GLN A 178 -69.61 5.10 -2.03
CA GLN A 178 -69.99 6.03 -0.99
C GLN A 178 -70.32 7.41 -1.57
N VAL A 179 -69.58 7.85 -2.60
CA VAL A 179 -69.85 9.10 -3.34
C VAL A 179 -71.16 8.99 -4.14
N SER A 180 -71.45 7.85 -4.77
CA SER A 180 -72.71 7.68 -5.54
C SER A 180 -73.97 7.55 -4.67
N LYS A 181 -73.84 7.31 -3.36
CA LYS A 181 -74.96 7.30 -2.41
C LYS A 181 -75.24 8.67 -1.79
N LEU A 182 -74.36 9.65 -2.01
CA LEU A 182 -74.47 11.01 -1.47
C LEU A 182 -74.83 12.05 -2.55
N SER A 183 -74.93 11.65 -3.83
CA SER A 183 -75.49 12.46 -4.94
C SER A 183 -76.93 12.05 -5.23
#